data_AF-A0A7W0NHB3-F1
#
_entry.id   AF-A0A7W0NHB3-F1
#
_cell.length_a   1.000
_cell.length_b   1.000
_cell.length_c   1.000
_cell.angle_alpha   90.00
_cell.angle_beta   90.00
_cell.angle_gamma   90.00
#
_symmetry.space_group_name_H-M   'P 1'
#
loop_
_entity.id
_entity.type
_entity.pdbx_description
1 polymer ?
#
loop_
_entity_poly.entity_id
_entity_poly.type
_entity_poly.pdbx_seq_one_letter_code
_entity_poly.pdbx_strand_id
1 'polypeptide(L)'
;MNGGIDSRRSSILRRLRTVPLFLLLFAVATVGLPLLLAVALVVDATRWAVRRRPWMATRLALFLWLYLAAEAAAIVALFLAWALPPRGRLVERTYGLQARWAAFLFGAARRLFSLRFDVEGADAVTPGPIVVLMRHASIVDNLLPAMFVAAPHGLRLRYVLKRELLADPSIDIAGGRLPNCFVLRGADDTEAEVARVRALAEGLGPREGVLIYPEGTRFTAAKRRRAIERQPRAAKLEHVLPPRPGGTLAVLDTGADVVVCAHHGLDGFASVSDLWRGGLVRRTVRVRFSRFAAASLPEGREARTAWLWQRWHEVDDWIGAQQEAAA
;
A
#
# COMPACT_ATOMS: atom_id res chain seq x y z
N MET A 1 -10.64 -2.78 -22.61
CA MET A 1 -9.41 -2.97 -23.42
C MET A 1 -8.21 -2.73 -22.54
N ASN A 2 -7.24 -3.66 -22.52
CA ASN A 2 -6.08 -3.60 -21.63
C ASN A 2 -5.21 -2.37 -21.94
N GLY A 3 -5.30 -1.33 -21.10
CA GLY A 3 -4.34 -0.22 -21.04
C GLY A 3 -2.99 -0.67 -20.44
N GLY A 4 -2.51 -1.84 -20.84
CA GLY A 4 -1.32 -2.48 -20.34
C GLY A 4 -0.11 -2.04 -21.16
N ILE A 5 0.82 -1.37 -20.50
CA ILE A 5 2.17 -0.99 -20.99
C ILE A 5 3.00 -2.22 -21.42
N ASP A 6 2.50 -3.44 -21.17
CA ASP A 6 3.17 -4.70 -21.46
C ASP A 6 2.35 -5.58 -22.42
N SER A 7 3.01 -6.08 -23.46
CA SER A 7 2.44 -7.09 -24.36
C SER A 7 2.18 -8.39 -23.59
N ARG A 8 1.20 -9.20 -24.06
CA ARG A 8 0.96 -10.54 -23.47
C ARG A 8 2.26 -11.36 -23.39
N ARG A 9 3.13 -11.25 -24.40
CA ARG A 9 4.43 -11.92 -24.45
C ARG A 9 5.37 -11.46 -23.33
N SER A 10 5.48 -10.16 -23.05
CA SER A 10 6.34 -9.67 -21.96
C SER A 10 5.84 -10.11 -20.58
N SER A 11 4.52 -10.15 -20.38
CA SER A 11 3.94 -10.66 -19.13
C SER A 11 4.22 -12.16 -18.90
N ILE A 12 4.14 -12.98 -19.95
CA ILE A 12 4.42 -14.42 -19.85
C ILE A 12 5.90 -14.66 -19.55
N LEU A 13 6.81 -14.03 -20.30
CA LEU A 13 8.25 -14.18 -20.09
C LEU A 13 8.67 -13.75 -18.68
N ARG A 14 8.10 -12.65 -18.18
CA ARG A 14 8.35 -12.20 -16.81
C ARG A 14 7.88 -13.23 -15.79
N ARG A 15 6.65 -13.75 -15.91
CA ARG A 15 6.09 -14.74 -14.97
C ARG A 15 6.83 -16.08 -15.01
N LEU A 16 7.28 -16.52 -16.18
CA LEU A 16 8.11 -17.73 -16.33
C LEU A 16 9.44 -17.60 -15.60
N ARG A 17 9.94 -16.38 -15.39
CA ARG A 17 11.15 -16.12 -14.58
C ARG A 17 10.84 -15.88 -13.11
N THR A 18 9.87 -15.01 -12.79
CA THR A 18 9.63 -14.56 -11.42
C THR A 18 8.99 -15.64 -10.57
N VAL A 19 8.05 -16.44 -11.11
CA VAL A 19 7.36 -17.48 -10.34
C VAL A 19 8.31 -18.59 -9.88
N PRO A 20 9.10 -19.27 -10.76
CA PRO A 20 10.01 -20.31 -10.30
C PRO A 20 11.10 -19.78 -9.36
N LEU A 21 11.63 -18.58 -9.63
CA LEU A 21 12.63 -17.95 -8.75
C LEU A 21 12.07 -17.71 -7.35
N PHE A 22 10.83 -17.23 -7.25
CA PHE A 22 10.18 -17.00 -5.96
C PHE A 22 9.90 -18.31 -5.22
N LEU A 23 9.41 -19.34 -5.92
CA LEU A 23 9.19 -20.66 -5.33
C LEU A 23 10.50 -21.31 -4.86
N LEU A 24 11.59 -21.14 -5.62
CA LEU A 24 12.94 -21.56 -5.21
C LEU A 24 13.39 -20.79 -3.95
N LEU A 25 13.20 -19.46 -3.92
CA LEU A 25 13.51 -18.65 -2.76
C LEU A 25 12.73 -19.11 -1.53
N PHE A 26 11.44 -19.42 -1.67
CA PHE A 26 10.63 -19.97 -0.59
C PHE A 26 11.14 -21.35 -0.12
N ALA A 27 11.49 -22.24 -1.05
CA ALA A 27 12.06 -23.54 -0.72
C ALA A 27 13.38 -23.42 0.05
N VAL A 28 14.31 -22.59 -0.44
CA VAL A 28 15.59 -22.31 0.22
C VAL A 28 15.37 -21.69 1.60
N ALA A 29 14.49 -20.71 1.71
CA ALA A 29 14.16 -20.08 3.00
C ALA A 29 13.53 -21.07 3.99
N THR A 30 12.74 -22.03 3.50
CA THR A 30 12.10 -23.07 4.32
C THR A 30 13.10 -24.10 4.81
N VAL A 31 13.95 -24.62 3.92
CA VAL A 31 15.03 -25.56 4.31
C VAL A 31 16.04 -24.89 5.24
N GLY A 32 16.38 -23.62 4.96
CA GLY A 32 17.27 -22.82 5.79
C GLY A 32 16.62 -22.26 7.06
N LEU A 33 15.31 -22.42 7.26
CA LEU A 33 14.58 -21.81 8.37
C LEU A 33 15.13 -22.23 9.75
N PRO A 34 15.43 -23.53 10.03
CA PRO A 34 15.95 -23.93 11.33
C PRO A 34 17.27 -23.22 11.67
N LEU A 35 18.18 -23.14 10.69
CA LEU A 35 19.46 -22.45 10.84
C LEU A 35 19.25 -20.93 10.99
N LEU A 36 18.38 -20.34 10.16
CA LEU A 36 18.07 -18.91 10.20
C LEU A 36 17.50 -18.52 11.56
N LEU A 37 16.59 -19.32 12.12
CA LEU A 37 16.02 -19.10 13.45
C LEU A 37 17.05 -19.30 14.56
N ALA A 38 17.90 -20.32 14.49
CA ALA A 38 18.97 -20.52 15.46
C ALA A 38 19.91 -19.30 15.51
N VAL A 39 20.35 -18.83 14.34
CA VAL A 39 21.18 -17.61 14.20
C VAL A 39 20.43 -16.38 14.72
N ALA A 40 19.16 -16.21 14.34
CA ALA A 40 18.34 -15.08 14.77
C ALA A 40 18.15 -15.04 16.29
N LEU A 41 17.93 -16.19 16.93
CA LEU A 41 17.82 -16.33 18.38
C LEU A 41 19.12 -15.95 19.07
N VAL A 42 20.28 -16.39 18.58
CA VAL A 42 21.59 -16.01 19.13
C VAL A 42 21.80 -14.50 19.01
N VAL A 43 21.53 -13.92 17.83
CA VAL A 43 21.62 -12.47 17.60
C VAL A 43 20.71 -11.70 18.55
N ASP A 44 19.45 -12.11 18.69
CA ASP A 44 18.49 -11.45 19.57
C ASP A 44 18.86 -11.59 21.04
N ALA A 45 19.29 -12.77 21.50
CA ALA A 45 19.77 -13.00 22.86
C ALA A 45 20.95 -12.10 23.19
N THR A 46 21.89 -11.96 22.25
CA THR A 46 23.08 -11.10 22.39
C THR A 46 22.68 -9.63 22.46
N ARG A 47 21.81 -9.17 21.55
CA ARG A 47 21.31 -7.78 21.52
C ARG A 47 20.46 -7.44 22.74
N TRP A 48 19.73 -8.41 23.26
CA TRP A 48 18.96 -8.26 24.48
C TRP A 48 19.88 -8.17 25.70
N ALA A 49 20.88 -9.04 25.82
CA ALA A 49 21.85 -9.00 26.92
C ALA A 49 22.61 -7.67 26.97
N VAL A 50 23.08 -7.17 25.81
CA VAL A 50 23.92 -5.97 25.74
C VAL A 50 23.10 -4.67 25.77
N ARG A 51 21.97 -4.60 25.04
CA ARG A 51 21.24 -3.35 24.78
C ARG A 51 19.76 -3.39 25.14
N ARG A 52 19.28 -4.48 25.74
CA ARG A 52 17.86 -4.74 26.06
C ARG A 52 16.91 -4.46 24.89
N ARG A 53 17.39 -4.67 23.66
CA ARG A 53 16.60 -4.46 22.43
C ARG A 53 15.57 -5.57 22.26
N PRO A 54 14.43 -5.29 21.61
CA PRO A 54 13.44 -6.32 21.29
C PRO A 54 14.03 -7.34 20.30
N TRP A 55 13.51 -8.57 20.34
CA TRP A 55 13.96 -9.69 19.52
C TRP A 55 13.51 -9.51 18.06
N MET A 56 14.25 -8.69 17.32
CA MET A 56 13.88 -8.27 15.97
C MET A 56 14.34 -9.26 14.91
N ALA A 57 15.47 -9.93 15.10
CA ALA A 57 15.99 -10.88 14.11
C ALA A 57 14.99 -12.02 13.91
N THR A 58 14.50 -12.59 15.02
CA THR A 58 13.55 -13.71 15.02
C THR A 58 12.22 -13.27 14.42
N ARG A 59 11.70 -12.11 14.82
CA ARG A 59 10.45 -11.55 14.27
C ARG A 59 10.54 -11.31 12.76
N LEU A 60 11.64 -10.75 12.29
CA LEU A 60 11.85 -10.46 10.87
C LEU A 60 12.06 -11.75 10.06
N ALA A 61 12.80 -12.72 10.59
CA ALA A 61 12.98 -14.03 9.95
C ALA A 61 11.64 -14.77 9.81
N LEU A 62 10.83 -14.80 10.88
CA LEU A 62 9.50 -15.40 10.85
C LEU A 62 8.57 -14.64 9.91
N PHE A 63 8.55 -13.31 9.94
CA PHE A 63 7.70 -12.52 9.04
C PHE A 63 8.11 -12.71 7.57
N LEU A 64 9.42 -12.75 7.27
CA LEU A 64 9.92 -13.05 5.93
C LEU A 64 9.44 -14.42 5.47
N TRP A 65 9.57 -15.45 6.31
CA TRP A 65 9.11 -16.79 5.95
C TRP A 65 7.59 -16.83 5.73
N LEU A 66 6.80 -16.22 6.61
CA LEU A 66 5.34 -16.12 6.46
C LEU A 66 4.95 -15.35 5.19
N TYR A 67 5.68 -14.30 4.84
CA TYR A 67 5.50 -13.57 3.59
C TYR A 67 5.71 -14.49 2.38
N LEU A 68 6.85 -15.19 2.33
CA LEU A 68 7.17 -16.11 1.24
C LEU A 68 6.15 -17.26 1.15
N ALA A 69 5.71 -17.79 2.28
CA ALA A 69 4.69 -18.84 2.34
C ALA A 69 3.33 -18.34 1.83
N ALA A 70 2.90 -17.16 2.26
CA ALA A 70 1.65 -16.54 1.80
C ALA A 70 1.68 -16.26 0.30
N GLU A 71 2.82 -15.79 -0.22
CA GLU A 71 3.05 -15.56 -1.64
C GLU A 71 2.99 -16.85 -2.46
N ALA A 72 3.71 -17.89 -2.05
CA ALA A 72 3.66 -19.20 -2.71
C ALA A 72 2.22 -19.75 -2.74
N ALA A 73 1.50 -19.65 -1.61
CA ALA A 73 0.09 -20.05 -1.53
C ALA A 73 -0.81 -19.19 -2.45
N ALA A 74 -0.57 -17.87 -2.54
CA ALA A 74 -1.31 -16.98 -3.42
C ALA A 74 -1.11 -17.35 -4.89
N ILE A 75 0.13 -17.62 -5.32
CA ILE A 75 0.45 -18.06 -6.69
C ILE A 75 -0.32 -19.34 -7.04
N VAL A 76 -0.25 -20.35 -6.17
CA VAL A 76 -0.97 -21.61 -6.36
C VAL A 76 -2.48 -21.38 -6.41
N ALA A 77 -3.03 -20.62 -5.47
CA ALA A 77 -4.46 -20.35 -5.42
C ALA A 77 -4.96 -19.53 -6.63
N LEU A 78 -4.17 -18.58 -7.11
CA LEU A 78 -4.45 -17.83 -8.34
C LEU A 78 -4.38 -18.73 -9.57
N PHE A 79 -3.44 -19.68 -9.63
CA PHE A 79 -3.37 -20.68 -10.69
C PHE A 79 -4.62 -21.57 -10.68
N LEU A 80 -4.97 -22.14 -9.53
CA LEU A 80 -6.16 -22.98 -9.37
C LEU A 80 -7.45 -22.24 -9.70
N ALA A 81 -7.58 -20.97 -9.30
CA ALA A 81 -8.74 -20.15 -9.63
C ALA A 81 -8.92 -19.92 -11.14
N TRP A 82 -7.82 -19.93 -11.90
CA TRP A 82 -7.82 -19.83 -13.36
C TRP A 82 -8.06 -21.19 -14.05
N ALA A 83 -7.42 -22.24 -13.54
CA ALA A 83 -7.50 -23.58 -14.12
C ALA A 83 -8.89 -24.21 -13.92
N LEU A 84 -9.45 -24.05 -12.72
CA LEU A 84 -10.68 -24.73 -12.27
C LEU A 84 -11.95 -23.87 -12.46
N PRO A 85 -13.09 -24.50 -12.82
CA PRO A 85 -14.36 -23.80 -12.98
C PRO A 85 -14.95 -23.24 -11.66
N PRO A 86 -15.97 -22.35 -11.74
CA PRO A 86 -16.36 -21.56 -12.90
C PRO A 86 -15.36 -20.44 -13.23
N ARG A 87 -14.90 -20.39 -14.48
CA ARG A 87 -13.97 -19.35 -14.97
C ARG A 87 -14.61 -17.97 -15.07
N GLY A 88 -15.93 -17.89 -15.19
CA GLY A 88 -16.68 -16.62 -15.25
C GLY A 88 -16.64 -15.79 -13.95
N ARG A 89 -16.11 -16.35 -12.85
CA ARG A 89 -15.96 -15.65 -11.55
C ARG A 89 -14.50 -15.33 -11.21
N LEU A 90 -13.61 -15.31 -12.20
CA LEU A 90 -12.17 -15.19 -11.97
C LEU A 90 -11.81 -13.86 -11.30
N VAL A 91 -12.46 -12.75 -11.68
CA VAL A 91 -12.20 -11.42 -11.12
C VAL A 91 -12.63 -11.37 -9.66
N GLU A 92 -13.85 -11.83 -9.34
CA GLU A 92 -14.38 -11.88 -7.97
C GLU A 92 -13.52 -12.79 -7.08
N ARG A 93 -13.13 -13.96 -7.59
CA ARG A 93 -12.21 -14.88 -6.88
C ARG A 93 -10.85 -14.24 -6.64
N THR A 94 -10.34 -13.47 -7.59
CA THR A 94 -9.05 -12.78 -7.45
C THR A 94 -9.14 -11.69 -6.38
N TYR A 95 -10.23 -10.91 -6.31
CA TYR A 95 -10.47 -9.98 -5.21
C TYR A 95 -10.52 -10.70 -3.85
N GLY A 96 -11.25 -11.83 -3.75
CA GLY A 96 -11.32 -12.61 -2.52
C GLY A 96 -9.99 -13.25 -2.11
N LEU A 97 -9.14 -13.62 -3.07
CA LEU A 97 -7.78 -14.10 -2.82
C LEU A 97 -6.88 -12.97 -2.31
N GLN A 98 -6.91 -11.81 -2.96
CA GLN A 98 -6.17 -10.62 -2.54
C GLN A 98 -6.54 -10.21 -1.11
N ALA A 99 -7.84 -10.18 -0.78
CA ALA A 99 -8.31 -9.83 0.55
C ALA A 99 -7.81 -10.80 1.63
N ARG A 100 -7.88 -12.12 1.36
CA ARG A 100 -7.38 -13.15 2.30
C ARG A 100 -5.87 -13.08 2.49
N TRP A 101 -5.12 -12.90 1.40
CA TRP A 101 -3.67 -12.76 1.44
C TRP A 101 -3.27 -11.53 2.28
N ALA A 102 -3.91 -10.37 2.03
CA ALA A 102 -3.63 -9.16 2.78
C ALA A 102 -4.00 -9.30 4.27
N ALA A 103 -5.15 -9.94 4.58
CA ALA A 103 -5.57 -10.21 5.95
C ALA A 103 -4.63 -11.15 6.69
N PHE A 104 -4.10 -12.17 6.02
CA PHE A 104 -3.09 -13.06 6.60
C PHE A 104 -1.81 -12.29 6.95
N LEU A 105 -1.25 -11.54 5.99
CA LEU A 105 -0.01 -10.79 6.21
C LEU A 105 -0.16 -9.72 7.27
N PHE A 106 -1.28 -9.00 7.27
CA PHE A 106 -1.58 -8.03 8.31
C PHE A 106 -1.72 -8.70 9.68
N GLY A 107 -2.43 -9.82 9.76
CA GLY A 107 -2.56 -10.60 10.99
C GLY A 107 -1.20 -11.10 11.52
N ALA A 108 -0.32 -11.56 10.62
CA ALA A 108 1.04 -11.97 10.94
C ALA A 108 1.86 -10.79 11.46
N ALA A 109 1.85 -9.64 10.76
CA ALA A 109 2.53 -8.42 11.19
C ALA A 109 2.02 -7.95 12.56
N ARG A 110 0.69 -7.89 12.74
CA ARG A 110 0.07 -7.46 14.00
C ARG A 110 0.50 -8.34 15.17
N ARG A 111 0.53 -9.66 14.98
CA ARG A 111 0.93 -10.60 16.04
C ARG A 111 2.43 -10.53 16.34
N LEU A 112 3.28 -10.67 15.31
CA LEU A 112 4.74 -10.72 15.48
C LEU A 112 5.30 -9.42 16.06
N PHE A 113 4.82 -8.27 15.59
CA PHE A 113 5.27 -6.96 16.05
C PHE A 113 4.38 -6.40 17.18
N SER A 114 3.35 -7.12 17.61
CA SER A 114 2.43 -6.68 18.67
C SER A 114 1.81 -5.30 18.38
N LEU A 115 1.47 -5.03 17.11
CA LEU A 115 0.90 -3.76 16.70
C LEU A 115 -0.50 -3.58 17.26
N ARG A 116 -0.81 -2.35 17.67
CA ARG A 116 -2.15 -1.90 18.04
C ARG A 116 -2.62 -0.91 17.00
N PHE A 117 -3.92 -0.90 16.74
CA PHE A 117 -4.52 0.02 15.78
C PHE A 117 -5.65 0.76 16.48
N ASP A 118 -5.65 2.07 16.32
CA ASP A 118 -6.68 2.98 16.78
C ASP A 118 -7.23 3.68 15.55
N VAL A 119 -8.52 3.52 15.28
CA VAL A 119 -9.13 3.90 14.01
C VAL A 119 -10.29 4.85 14.27
N GLU A 120 -10.11 6.09 13.84
CA GLU A 120 -11.10 7.16 13.91
C GLU A 120 -11.80 7.31 12.55
N GLY A 121 -13.12 7.48 12.58
CA GLY A 121 -13.91 7.79 11.38
C GLY A 121 -14.09 6.63 10.41
N ALA A 122 -13.98 5.37 10.83
CA ALA A 122 -14.14 4.20 9.95
C ALA A 122 -15.44 4.23 9.13
N ASP A 123 -16.52 4.78 9.69
CA ASP A 123 -17.82 4.90 9.03
C ASP A 123 -17.78 5.78 7.77
N ALA A 124 -16.81 6.70 7.68
CA ALA A 124 -16.59 7.59 6.54
C ALA A 124 -16.24 6.84 5.24
N VAL A 125 -15.78 5.59 5.33
CA VAL A 125 -15.44 4.75 4.17
C VAL A 125 -16.69 4.40 3.35
N THR A 126 -17.84 4.25 3.98
CA THR A 126 -19.10 3.88 3.31
C THR A 126 -20.08 5.04 3.25
N PRO A 127 -20.99 5.07 2.25
CA PRO A 127 -21.17 4.10 1.14
C PRO A 127 -20.11 4.24 0.02
N GLY A 128 -20.09 3.30 -0.94
CA GLY A 128 -19.32 3.44 -2.19
C GLY A 128 -20.17 4.04 -3.32
N PRO A 129 -19.56 4.44 -4.45
CA PRO A 129 -18.14 4.37 -4.75
C PRO A 129 -17.31 5.48 -4.08
N ILE A 130 -16.01 5.22 -3.88
CA ILE A 130 -15.08 6.18 -3.25
C ILE A 130 -13.74 6.27 -3.96
N VAL A 131 -13.10 7.43 -3.88
CA VAL A 131 -11.67 7.62 -4.14
C VAL A 131 -10.95 7.79 -2.79
N VAL A 132 -10.07 6.86 -2.46
CA VAL A 132 -9.28 6.89 -1.24
C VAL A 132 -7.94 7.57 -1.52
N LEU A 133 -7.72 8.70 -0.86
CA LEU A 133 -6.43 9.40 -0.82
C LEU A 133 -5.70 8.99 0.45
N MET A 134 -4.63 8.22 0.32
CA MET A 134 -3.89 7.72 1.49
C MET A 134 -2.50 8.33 1.57
N ARG A 135 -2.07 8.65 2.80
CA ARG A 135 -0.68 9.00 3.09
C ARG A 135 0.25 7.81 2.84
N HIS A 136 1.44 8.07 2.30
CA HIS A 136 2.46 7.05 2.11
C HIS A 136 3.75 7.35 2.89
N ALA A 137 3.99 6.66 4.00
CA ALA A 137 5.17 6.80 4.84
C ALA A 137 5.99 5.50 4.99
N SER A 138 5.41 4.32 4.79
CA SER A 138 6.06 3.04 5.09
C SER A 138 5.83 1.95 4.04
N ILE A 139 6.58 0.84 4.16
CA ILE A 139 6.28 -0.40 3.41
C ILE A 139 5.00 -1.08 3.87
N VAL A 140 4.59 -0.87 5.12
CA VAL A 140 3.44 -1.53 5.75
C VAL A 140 2.13 -0.89 5.31
N ASP A 141 2.17 0.37 4.87
CA ASP A 141 0.99 1.14 4.45
C ASP A 141 0.12 0.41 3.42
N ASN A 142 0.75 -0.37 2.54
CA ASN A 142 0.05 -1.10 1.48
C ASN A 142 -0.95 -2.14 2.00
N LEU A 143 -0.85 -2.53 3.27
CA LEU A 143 -1.83 -3.40 3.92
C LEU A 143 -3.04 -2.63 4.49
N LEU A 144 -2.89 -1.34 4.80
CA LEU A 144 -3.95 -0.53 5.41
C LEU A 144 -5.22 -0.43 4.55
N PRO A 145 -5.16 -0.16 3.23
CA PRO A 145 -6.36 -0.10 2.40
C PRO A 145 -7.11 -1.44 2.39
N ALA A 146 -6.39 -2.55 2.31
CA ALA A 146 -7.02 -3.86 2.32
C ALA A 146 -7.76 -4.12 3.64
N MET A 147 -7.21 -3.65 4.76
CA MET A 147 -7.69 -3.98 6.10
C MET A 147 -8.70 -3.02 6.70
N PHE A 148 -8.63 -1.75 6.34
CA PHE A 148 -9.47 -0.70 6.91
C PHE A 148 -10.46 -0.11 5.90
N VAL A 149 -10.34 -0.47 4.61
CA VAL A 149 -11.25 0.02 3.57
C VAL A 149 -11.91 -1.16 2.84
N ALA A 150 -11.12 -2.02 2.21
CA ALA A 150 -11.64 -3.07 1.34
C ALA A 150 -12.38 -4.17 2.11
N ALA A 151 -11.68 -4.88 3.00
CA ALA A 151 -12.23 -6.06 3.66
C ALA A 151 -13.41 -5.77 4.61
N PRO A 152 -13.37 -4.76 5.52
CA PRO A 152 -14.47 -4.53 6.47
C PRO A 152 -15.77 -4.11 5.79
N HIS A 153 -15.67 -3.39 4.66
CA HIS A 153 -16.82 -2.81 3.97
C HIS A 153 -17.18 -3.55 2.67
N GLY A 154 -16.48 -4.65 2.35
CA GLY A 154 -16.68 -5.40 1.12
C GLY A 154 -16.44 -4.60 -0.16
N LEU A 155 -15.55 -3.61 -0.11
CA LEU A 155 -15.18 -2.75 -1.24
C LEU A 155 -14.08 -3.40 -2.09
N ARG A 156 -14.23 -3.30 -3.41
CA ARG A 156 -13.24 -3.73 -4.41
C ARG A 156 -12.44 -2.53 -4.88
N LEU A 157 -11.25 -2.37 -4.32
CA LEU A 157 -10.35 -1.27 -4.67
C LEU A 157 -9.58 -1.55 -5.95
N ARG A 158 -9.50 -0.55 -6.81
CA ARG A 158 -8.62 -0.45 -7.97
C ARG A 158 -7.41 0.38 -7.59
N TYR A 159 -6.21 -0.08 -7.89
CA TYR A 159 -4.97 0.50 -7.37
C TYR A 159 -4.15 1.20 -8.46
N VAL A 160 -3.58 2.36 -8.12
CA VAL A 160 -2.43 2.91 -8.83
C VAL A 160 -1.15 2.32 -8.24
N LEU A 161 -0.50 1.45 -9.00
CA LEU A 161 0.65 0.65 -8.58
C LEU A 161 1.91 1.04 -9.35
N LYS A 162 3.08 0.87 -8.74
CA LYS A 162 4.36 1.05 -9.42
C LYS A 162 4.65 -0.15 -10.33
N ARG A 163 5.15 0.09 -11.54
CA ARG A 163 5.48 -0.97 -12.51
C ARG A 163 6.50 -1.96 -11.95
N GLU A 164 7.42 -1.51 -11.10
CA GLU A 164 8.41 -2.38 -10.45
C GLU A 164 7.78 -3.46 -9.56
N LEU A 165 6.54 -3.27 -9.10
CA LEU A 165 5.80 -4.29 -8.34
C LEU A 165 5.43 -5.50 -9.21
N LEU A 166 5.51 -5.41 -10.54
CA LEU A 166 5.39 -6.58 -11.42
C LEU A 166 6.55 -7.58 -11.27
N ALA A 167 7.62 -7.21 -10.56
CA ALA A 167 8.66 -8.17 -10.17
C ALA A 167 8.16 -9.16 -9.11
N ASP A 168 7.12 -8.81 -8.35
CA ASP A 168 6.44 -9.72 -7.44
C ASP A 168 5.42 -10.57 -8.23
N PRO A 169 5.51 -11.91 -8.17
CA PRO A 169 4.69 -12.80 -8.99
C PRO A 169 3.20 -12.73 -8.67
N SER A 170 2.77 -12.62 -7.41
CA SER A 170 1.33 -12.57 -7.12
C SER A 170 0.75 -11.22 -7.51
N ILE A 171 1.50 -10.13 -7.31
CA ILE A 171 1.09 -8.79 -7.75
C ILE A 171 0.99 -8.73 -9.26
N ASP A 172 1.92 -9.33 -10.01
CA ASP A 172 1.83 -9.41 -11.47
C ASP A 172 0.58 -10.21 -11.90
N ILE A 173 0.37 -11.40 -11.34
CA ILE A 173 -0.73 -12.29 -11.72
C ILE A 173 -2.09 -11.67 -11.35
N ALA A 174 -2.28 -11.28 -10.09
CA ALA A 174 -3.53 -10.70 -9.59
C ALA A 174 -3.74 -9.30 -10.17
N GLY A 175 -2.71 -8.45 -10.17
CA GLY A 175 -2.80 -7.10 -10.69
C GLY A 175 -3.09 -7.03 -12.18
N GLY A 176 -2.71 -8.04 -12.96
CA GLY A 176 -3.11 -8.16 -14.38
C GLY A 176 -4.53 -8.72 -14.61
N ARG A 177 -5.18 -9.28 -13.58
CA ARG A 177 -6.57 -9.77 -13.64
C ARG A 177 -7.58 -8.74 -13.12
N LEU A 178 -7.12 -7.85 -12.25
CA LEU A 178 -7.92 -6.78 -11.67
C LEU A 178 -7.74 -5.49 -12.49
N PRO A 179 -8.72 -4.57 -12.47
CA PRO A 179 -8.63 -3.29 -13.17
C PRO A 179 -7.70 -2.32 -12.42
N ASN A 180 -6.43 -2.67 -12.26
CA ASN A 180 -5.38 -1.84 -11.65
C ASN A 180 -4.57 -1.11 -12.74
N CYS A 181 -3.94 0.02 -12.38
CA CYS A 181 -3.05 0.75 -13.28
C CYS A 181 -1.61 0.68 -12.77
N PHE A 182 -0.69 0.19 -13.60
CA PHE A 182 0.74 0.21 -13.33
C PHE A 182 1.39 1.45 -13.96
N VAL A 183 2.04 2.29 -13.17
CA VAL A 183 2.70 3.53 -13.59
C VAL A 183 4.22 3.44 -13.48
N LEU A 184 4.93 4.15 -14.35
CA LEU A 184 6.39 4.19 -14.35
C LEU A 184 6.90 5.16 -13.28
N ARG A 185 8.02 4.81 -12.63
CA ARG A 185 8.64 5.68 -11.65
C ARG A 185 9.27 6.89 -12.31
N GLY A 186 8.83 8.08 -11.92
CA GLY A 186 9.42 9.33 -12.39
C GLY A 186 9.06 9.68 -13.83
N ALA A 187 8.13 8.95 -14.47
CA ALA A 187 7.31 9.59 -15.47
C ALA A 187 6.62 10.75 -14.74
N ASP A 188 6.96 11.98 -15.14
CA ASP A 188 6.19 13.14 -14.73
C ASP A 188 4.72 12.95 -15.20
N ASP A 189 3.80 13.82 -14.76
CA ASP A 189 2.36 13.76 -15.08
C ASP A 189 2.07 13.89 -16.60
N THR A 190 2.59 12.98 -17.43
CA THR A 190 2.34 12.94 -18.86
C THR A 190 0.86 12.66 -19.05
N GLU A 191 0.27 13.30 -20.05
CA GLU A 191 -1.16 13.18 -20.33
C GLU A 191 -1.60 11.72 -20.48
N ALA A 192 -0.75 10.88 -21.08
CA ALA A 192 -1.00 9.46 -21.24
C ALA A 192 -1.03 8.69 -19.91
N GLU A 193 -0.16 9.01 -18.93
CA GLU A 193 -0.23 8.38 -17.61
C GLU A 193 -1.45 8.86 -16.82
N VAL A 194 -1.73 10.16 -16.87
CA VAL A 194 -2.89 10.77 -16.20
C VAL A 194 -4.20 10.19 -16.76
N ALA A 195 -4.30 9.98 -18.06
CA ALA A 195 -5.46 9.34 -18.69
C ALA A 195 -5.67 7.89 -18.21
N ARG A 196 -4.59 7.10 -18.06
CA ARG A 196 -4.71 5.74 -17.51
C ARG A 196 -5.16 5.73 -16.05
N VAL A 197 -4.71 6.70 -15.27
CA VAL A 197 -5.14 6.87 -13.87
C VAL A 197 -6.61 7.31 -13.81
N ARG A 198 -7.05 8.24 -14.67
CA ARG A 198 -8.47 8.64 -14.82
C ARG A 198 -9.36 7.44 -15.10
N ALA A 199 -8.97 6.59 -16.05
CA ALA A 199 -9.73 5.41 -16.46
C ALA A 199 -10.00 4.41 -15.32
N LEU A 200 -9.21 4.43 -14.23
CA LEU A 200 -9.49 3.61 -13.06
C LEU A 200 -10.78 4.02 -12.36
N ALA A 201 -11.09 5.30 -12.32
CA ALA A 201 -12.24 5.82 -11.59
C ALA A 201 -13.52 5.87 -12.46
N GLU A 202 -13.43 5.48 -13.73
CA GLU A 202 -14.59 5.37 -14.61
C GLU A 202 -15.43 4.12 -14.29
N GLY A 203 -16.76 4.28 -14.32
CA GLY A 203 -17.71 3.19 -14.14
C GLY A 203 -17.58 2.44 -12.82
N LEU A 204 -17.26 3.15 -11.73
CA LEU A 204 -17.20 2.55 -10.39
C LEU A 204 -18.60 2.10 -9.94
N GLY A 205 -18.73 0.83 -9.59
CA GLY A 205 -19.94 0.32 -8.94
C GLY A 205 -20.05 0.74 -7.46
N PRO A 206 -21.22 0.52 -6.82
CA PRO A 206 -21.48 0.92 -5.43
C PRO A 206 -20.58 0.22 -4.39
N ARG A 207 -19.91 -0.87 -4.78
CA ARG A 207 -18.94 -1.61 -3.95
C ARG A 207 -17.51 -1.51 -4.48
N GLU A 208 -17.20 -0.44 -5.20
CA GLU A 208 -15.88 -0.25 -5.81
C GLU A 208 -15.28 1.09 -5.41
N GLY A 209 -13.97 1.21 -5.55
CA GLY A 209 -13.29 2.47 -5.34
C GLY A 209 -11.91 2.45 -5.94
N VAL A 210 -11.26 3.62 -5.93
CA VAL A 210 -9.88 3.76 -6.37
C VAL A 210 -9.02 4.15 -5.17
N LEU A 211 -7.87 3.51 -5.02
CA LEU A 211 -6.84 3.94 -4.08
C LEU A 211 -5.71 4.63 -4.83
N ILE A 212 -5.36 5.83 -4.37
CA ILE A 212 -4.17 6.55 -4.82
C ILE A 212 -3.40 7.09 -3.61
N TYR A 213 -2.08 7.15 -3.75
CA TYR A 213 -1.18 7.83 -2.82
C TYR A 213 -0.73 9.15 -3.47
N PRO A 214 -1.34 10.30 -3.14
CA PRO A 214 -1.09 11.57 -3.84
C PRO A 214 0.38 12.03 -3.80
N GLU A 215 1.14 11.64 -2.78
CA GLU A 215 2.59 11.92 -2.69
C GLU A 215 3.40 11.21 -3.80
N GLY A 216 2.87 10.14 -4.38
CA GLY A 216 3.51 9.29 -5.41
C GLY A 216 4.68 8.44 -4.90
N THR A 217 5.11 8.64 -3.65
CA THR A 217 6.22 7.91 -3.05
C THR A 217 6.17 8.00 -1.54
N ARG A 218 6.85 7.06 -0.86
CA ARG A 218 6.96 7.06 0.60
C ARG A 218 7.71 8.29 1.10
N PHE A 219 7.23 8.91 2.17
CA PHE A 219 7.91 9.98 2.88
C PHE A 219 9.30 9.54 3.37
N THR A 220 10.30 10.38 3.13
CA THR A 220 11.61 10.32 3.81
C THR A 220 12.15 11.75 3.95
N ALA A 221 12.96 12.02 4.97
CA ALA A 221 13.59 13.33 5.14
C ALA A 221 14.38 13.80 3.90
N ALA A 222 15.07 12.87 3.23
CA ALA A 222 15.79 13.17 1.99
C ALA A 222 14.86 13.57 0.83
N LYS A 223 13.69 12.95 0.71
CA LYS A 223 12.69 13.33 -0.31
C LYS A 223 12.00 14.63 0.03
N ARG A 224 11.75 14.89 1.32
CA ARG A 224 11.21 16.18 1.77
C ARG A 224 12.15 17.32 1.39
N ARG A 225 13.46 17.21 1.67
CA ARG A 225 14.46 18.21 1.25
C ARG A 225 14.41 18.47 -0.26
N ARG A 226 14.44 17.41 -1.07
CA ARG A 226 14.32 17.53 -2.54
C ARG A 226 13.00 18.16 -3.00
N ALA A 227 11.91 17.89 -2.28
CA ALA A 227 10.60 18.47 -2.59
C ALA A 227 10.57 19.97 -2.28
N ILE A 228 11.21 20.40 -1.19
CA ILE A 228 11.37 21.82 -0.82
C ILE A 228 12.24 22.54 -1.86
N GLU A 229 13.36 21.93 -2.26
CA GLU A 229 14.24 22.46 -3.32
C GLU A 229 13.49 22.65 -4.64
N ARG A 230 12.63 21.70 -5.03
CA ARG A 230 11.82 21.79 -6.27
C ARG A 230 10.65 22.78 -6.13
N GLN A 231 10.06 22.89 -4.94
CA GLN A 231 8.90 23.74 -4.70
C GLN A 231 8.92 24.32 -3.27
N PRO A 232 9.39 25.56 -3.06
CA PRO A 232 9.62 26.12 -1.72
C PRO A 232 8.41 26.07 -0.78
N ARG A 233 7.18 26.18 -1.30
CA ARG A 233 5.96 26.06 -0.49
C ARG A 233 5.82 24.71 0.23
N ALA A 234 6.48 23.66 -0.25
CA ALA A 234 6.51 22.35 0.40
C ALA A 234 7.21 22.38 1.78
N ALA A 235 7.95 23.46 2.10
CA ALA A 235 8.53 23.65 3.43
C ALA A 235 7.47 23.70 4.53
N LYS A 236 6.24 24.10 4.19
CA LYS A 236 5.10 24.15 5.11
C LYS A 236 4.48 22.77 5.44
N LEU A 237 4.99 21.70 4.83
CA LEU A 237 4.58 20.32 5.13
C LEU A 237 5.75 19.64 5.84
N GLU A 238 5.59 19.27 7.10
CA GLU A 238 6.68 18.74 7.94
C GLU A 238 6.74 17.21 7.95
N HIS A 239 5.58 16.55 7.88
CA HIS A 239 5.36 15.13 8.11
C HIS A 239 4.86 14.37 6.87
N VAL A 240 4.49 15.09 5.80
CA VAL A 240 4.10 14.54 4.49
C VAL A 240 4.89 15.15 3.33
N LEU A 241 4.89 14.49 2.18
CA LEU A 241 5.37 15.08 0.92
C LEU A 241 4.24 15.90 0.26
N PRO A 242 4.58 16.90 -0.57
CA PRO A 242 3.58 17.64 -1.31
C PRO A 242 2.78 16.73 -2.26
N PRO A 243 1.45 16.87 -2.32
CA PRO A 243 0.62 16.04 -3.19
C PRO A 243 0.85 16.38 -4.66
N ARG A 244 0.79 15.35 -5.51
CA ARG A 244 0.87 15.48 -6.97
C ARG A 244 -0.53 15.60 -7.56
N PRO A 245 -0.86 16.74 -8.20
CA PRO A 245 -2.21 16.97 -8.68
C PRO A 245 -2.58 16.16 -9.93
N GLY A 246 -1.65 15.80 -10.83
CA GLY A 246 -1.99 15.18 -12.12
C GLY A 246 -2.91 13.96 -12.01
N GLY A 247 -2.38 12.83 -11.55
CA GLY A 247 -3.17 11.61 -11.36
C GLY A 247 -4.26 11.74 -10.30
N THR A 248 -4.03 12.50 -9.23
CA THR A 248 -5.00 12.67 -8.14
C THR A 248 -6.26 13.40 -8.63
N LEU A 249 -6.12 14.55 -9.29
CA LEU A 249 -7.28 15.28 -9.80
C LEU A 249 -8.01 14.50 -10.89
N ALA A 250 -7.28 13.78 -11.74
CA ALA A 250 -7.88 12.92 -12.77
C ALA A 250 -8.86 11.88 -12.21
N VAL A 251 -8.61 11.30 -11.04
CA VAL A 251 -9.59 10.38 -10.41
C VAL A 251 -10.75 11.13 -9.75
N LEU A 252 -10.51 12.33 -9.19
CA LEU A 252 -11.56 13.16 -8.58
C LEU A 252 -12.59 13.67 -9.61
N ASP A 253 -12.18 13.87 -10.86
CA ASP A 253 -13.04 14.29 -11.96
C ASP A 253 -14.18 13.31 -12.30
N THR A 254 -14.14 12.09 -11.76
CA THR A 254 -15.16 11.06 -12.05
C THR A 254 -16.42 11.16 -11.17
N GLY A 255 -16.44 12.05 -10.18
CA GLY A 255 -17.62 12.34 -9.37
C GLY A 255 -17.89 11.37 -8.22
N ALA A 256 -16.92 10.54 -7.83
CA ALA A 256 -16.99 9.73 -6.62
C ALA A 256 -16.61 10.54 -5.36
N ASP A 257 -17.19 10.17 -4.22
CA ASP A 257 -16.83 10.76 -2.92
C ASP A 257 -15.37 10.49 -2.58
N VAL A 258 -14.75 11.42 -1.87
CA VAL A 258 -13.33 11.33 -1.51
C VAL A 258 -13.19 10.94 -0.05
N VAL A 259 -12.41 9.91 0.22
CA VAL A 259 -12.03 9.52 1.59
C VAL A 259 -10.55 9.75 1.76
N VAL A 260 -10.18 10.67 2.64
CA VAL A 260 -8.79 10.91 3.03
C VAL A 260 -8.45 10.00 4.20
N CYS A 261 -7.38 9.22 4.06
CA CYS A 261 -6.84 8.34 5.09
C CYS A 261 -5.48 8.86 5.56
N ALA A 262 -5.47 9.44 6.76
CA ALA A 262 -4.25 9.80 7.47
C ALA A 262 -3.84 8.65 8.41
N HIS A 263 -2.53 8.46 8.61
CA HIS A 263 -2.04 7.53 9.63
C HIS A 263 -0.73 8.01 10.25
N HIS A 264 -0.55 7.67 11.52
CA HIS A 264 0.65 7.91 12.33
C HIS A 264 1.05 6.61 13.05
N GLY A 265 2.35 6.41 13.28
CA GLY A 265 2.87 5.24 14.00
C GLY A 265 3.59 4.22 13.10
N LEU A 266 3.53 4.42 11.78
CA LEU A 266 4.35 3.68 10.80
C LEU A 266 5.51 4.54 10.26
N ASP A 267 5.71 5.72 10.83
CA ASP A 267 6.74 6.67 10.44
C ASP A 267 8.14 6.10 10.64
N GLY A 268 9.00 6.35 9.65
CA GLY A 268 10.40 5.91 9.66
C GLY A 268 10.62 4.49 9.16
N PHE A 269 9.59 3.72 8.81
CA PHE A 269 9.73 2.36 8.24
C PHE A 269 9.69 2.36 6.71
N ALA A 270 10.54 3.19 6.10
CA ALA A 270 10.66 3.29 4.66
C ALA A 270 11.42 2.11 4.04
N SER A 271 12.15 1.32 4.85
CA SER A 271 12.90 0.15 4.39
C SER A 271 12.95 -0.95 5.45
N VAL A 272 13.36 -2.17 5.05
CA VAL A 272 13.50 -3.30 5.98
C VAL A 272 14.59 -3.05 7.03
N SER A 273 15.65 -2.31 6.69
CA SER A 273 16.71 -1.96 7.65
C SER A 273 16.19 -1.02 8.74
N ASP A 274 15.19 -0.20 8.46
CA ASP A 274 14.56 0.65 9.48
C ASP A 274 13.83 -0.16 10.55
N LEU A 275 13.23 -1.30 10.17
CA LEU A 275 12.56 -2.21 11.10
C LEU A 275 13.53 -2.80 12.12
N TRP A 276 14.79 -3.04 11.75
CA TRP A 276 15.82 -3.67 12.59
C TRP A 276 16.08 -2.95 13.92
N ARG A 277 15.76 -1.65 13.98
CA ARG A 277 15.91 -0.82 15.18
C ARG A 277 14.90 -1.16 16.27
N GLY A 278 13.82 -1.86 15.92
CA GLY A 278 12.80 -2.34 16.84
C GLY A 278 11.65 -1.37 17.12
N GLY A 279 11.64 -0.21 16.47
CA GLY A 279 10.61 0.82 16.70
C GLY A 279 9.19 0.43 16.28
N LEU A 280 9.00 -0.69 15.59
CA LEU A 280 7.69 -1.20 15.20
C LEU A 280 7.04 -2.04 16.32
N VAL A 281 7.84 -2.58 17.25
CA VAL A 281 7.34 -3.51 18.26
C VAL A 281 6.48 -2.79 19.30
N ARG A 282 5.28 -3.31 19.57
CA ARG A 282 4.29 -2.75 20.50
C ARG A 282 3.83 -1.33 20.15
N ARG A 283 4.00 -0.92 18.89
CA ARG A 283 3.59 0.40 18.43
C ARG A 283 2.08 0.46 18.23
N THR A 284 1.50 1.58 18.64
CA THR A 284 0.13 1.94 18.28
C THR A 284 0.16 2.73 16.98
N VAL A 285 -0.61 2.28 15.99
CA VAL A 285 -0.83 2.97 14.72
C VAL A 285 -2.19 3.62 14.79
N ARG A 286 -2.21 4.96 14.73
CA ARG A 286 -3.44 5.75 14.68
C ARG A 286 -3.82 5.98 13.22
N VAL A 287 -5.07 5.78 12.87
CA VAL A 287 -5.61 5.94 11.52
C VAL A 287 -6.84 6.82 11.62
N ARG A 288 -6.95 7.84 10.77
CA ARG A 288 -8.12 8.71 10.69
C ARG A 288 -8.65 8.76 9.27
N PHE A 289 -9.94 8.52 9.14
CA PHE A 289 -10.67 8.68 7.89
C PHE A 289 -11.54 9.93 7.92
N SER A 290 -11.58 10.65 6.80
CA SER A 290 -12.46 11.81 6.61
C SER A 290 -13.07 11.76 5.22
N ARG A 291 -14.39 11.92 5.11
CA ARG A 291 -15.12 11.85 3.84
C ARG A 291 -15.52 13.24 3.37
N PHE A 292 -15.41 13.45 2.07
CA PHE A 292 -15.85 14.64 1.36
C PHE A 292 -16.78 14.22 0.23
N ALA A 293 -17.99 14.77 0.22
CA ALA A 293 -18.96 14.46 -0.83
C ALA A 293 -18.45 14.98 -2.17
N ALA A 294 -18.68 14.25 -3.26
CA ALA A 294 -18.29 14.67 -4.60
C ALA A 294 -18.84 16.05 -4.97
N ALA A 295 -20.09 16.34 -4.57
CA ALA A 295 -20.76 17.62 -4.78
C ALA A 295 -20.13 18.78 -3.99
N SER A 296 -19.34 18.50 -2.95
CA SER A 296 -18.64 19.51 -2.16
C SER A 296 -17.23 19.83 -2.69
N LEU A 297 -16.75 19.08 -3.69
CA LEU A 297 -15.45 19.34 -4.28
C LEU A 297 -15.52 20.58 -5.16
N PRO A 298 -14.53 21.50 -5.05
CA PRO A 298 -14.53 22.70 -5.86
C PRO A 298 -14.43 22.37 -7.35
N GLU A 299 -14.98 23.24 -8.18
CA GLU A 299 -14.90 23.13 -9.63
C GLU A 299 -13.61 23.74 -10.17
N GLY A 300 -13.11 23.19 -11.27
CA GLY A 300 -11.89 23.68 -11.91
C GLY A 300 -10.58 23.14 -11.31
N ARG A 301 -9.59 22.98 -12.17
CA ARG A 301 -8.30 22.37 -11.82
C ARG A 301 -7.54 23.12 -10.73
N GLU A 302 -7.55 24.45 -10.77
CA GLU A 302 -6.83 25.29 -9.82
C GLU A 302 -7.43 25.19 -8.42
N ALA A 303 -8.74 25.37 -8.28
CA ALA A 303 -9.43 25.27 -7.00
C ALA A 303 -9.33 23.85 -6.40
N ARG A 304 -9.40 22.79 -7.23
CA ARG A 304 -9.15 21.41 -6.78
C ARG A 304 -7.70 21.18 -6.34
N THR A 305 -6.75 21.81 -7.01
CA THR A 305 -5.34 21.77 -6.58
C THR A 305 -5.19 22.42 -5.22
N ALA A 306 -5.77 23.61 -5.02
CA ALA A 306 -5.74 24.30 -3.73
C ALA A 306 -6.42 23.47 -2.63
N TRP A 307 -7.58 22.87 -2.92
CA TRP A 307 -8.28 21.97 -2.01
C TRP A 307 -7.43 20.75 -1.64
N LEU A 308 -6.78 20.10 -2.61
CA LEU A 308 -5.91 18.96 -2.35
C LEU A 308 -4.73 19.35 -1.43
N TRP A 309 -4.14 20.52 -1.65
CA TRP A 309 -3.10 21.06 -0.78
C TRP A 309 -3.62 21.34 0.64
N GLN A 310 -4.82 21.90 0.77
CA GLN A 310 -5.45 22.14 2.07
C GLN A 310 -5.68 20.83 2.83
N ARG A 311 -6.24 19.79 2.16
CA ARG A 311 -6.41 18.46 2.76
C ARG A 311 -5.07 17.87 3.20
N TRP A 312 -4.00 18.08 2.42
CA TRP A 312 -2.67 17.60 2.79
C TRP A 312 -2.06 18.35 3.98
N HIS A 313 -2.35 19.65 4.14
CA HIS A 313 -2.01 20.38 5.36
C HIS A 313 -2.74 19.82 6.58
N GLU A 314 -4.05 19.55 6.49
CA GLU A 314 -4.82 18.94 7.59
C GLU A 314 -4.32 17.54 7.98
N VAL A 315 -3.79 16.78 7.00
CA VAL A 315 -3.12 15.50 7.26
C VAL A 315 -1.79 15.75 7.99
N ASP A 316 -1.00 16.72 7.53
CA ASP A 316 0.28 17.09 8.15
C ASP A 316 0.11 17.52 9.61
N ASP A 317 -0.76 18.49 9.86
CA ASP A 317 -1.05 19.04 11.18
C ASP A 317 -1.55 17.96 12.14
N TRP A 318 -2.43 17.07 11.66
CA TRP A 318 -2.91 15.96 12.49
C TRP A 318 -1.79 15.00 12.85
N ILE A 319 -0.85 14.70 11.95
CA ILE A 319 0.31 13.87 12.27
C ILE A 319 1.20 14.55 13.31
N GLY A 320 1.40 15.87 13.21
CA GLY A 320 2.12 16.66 14.21
C GLY A 320 1.48 16.52 15.59
N ALA A 321 0.16 16.75 15.69
CA ALA A 321 -0.59 16.56 16.94
C ALA A 321 -0.50 15.12 17.48
N GLN A 322 -0.50 14.10 16.62
CA GLN A 322 -0.32 12.71 17.06
C GLN A 322 1.11 12.42 17.58
N GLN A 323 2.13 13.06 17.00
CA GLN A 323 3.51 12.96 17.47
C GLN A 323 3.69 13.63 18.82
N GLU A 324 3.15 14.83 19.00
CA GLU A 324 3.19 15.55 20.28
C GLU A 324 2.46 14.79 21.38
N ALA A 325 1.29 14.22 21.10
CA ALA A 325 0.55 13.41 22.06
C ALA A 325 1.22 12.06 22.40
N ALA A 326 2.26 11.66 21.66
CA ALA A 326 3.00 10.42 21.89
C ALA A 326 4.42 10.66 22.46
N ALA A 327 4.88 11.91 22.49
CA ALA A 327 6.16 12.34 23.07
C ALA A 327 6.06 12.42 24.60
#